data_AF-A0A845Z9X6-F1
#
_entry.id   AF-A0A845Z9X6-F1
#
_cell.length_a   1.000
_cell.length_b   1.000
_cell.length_c   1.000
_cell.angle_alpha   90.00
_cell.angle_beta   90.00
_cell.angle_gamma   90.00
#
_symmetry.space_group_name_H-M   'P 1'
#
loop_
_entity.id
_entity.type
_entity.pdbx_description
1 polymer ?
#
loop_
_entity_poly.entity_id
_entity_poly.type
_entity_poly.pdbx_seq_one_letter_code
_entity_poly.pdbx_strand_id
1 'polypeptide(L)'
;MNDTEVAAVESGGVYINLHTELNPSGELRGQVVLEDLDTVIPQEDVVFNGDNRDNNIFGGTGNDRIVGFAGDDLLNGRRGNDRLVGGDGNDNLIGARGNDTLFGQDGNDVLYQIR
;
A
#
# COMPACT_ATOMS: atom_id res chain seq x y z
N MET A 1 31.05 -0.08 5.74
CA MET A 1 30.48 -0.96 6.78
C MET A 1 29.00 -0.75 6.71
N ASN A 2 28.34 -1.80 6.27
CA ASN A 2 26.97 -1.93 5.87
C ASN A 2 26.22 -2.41 7.10
N ASP A 3 25.88 -1.48 7.97
CA ASP A 3 25.00 -1.73 9.09
C ASP A 3 23.57 -1.62 8.59
N THR A 4 23.08 -2.71 7.99
CA THR A 4 21.66 -2.99 7.91
C THR A 4 21.24 -3.47 9.30
N GLU A 5 21.01 -2.51 10.20
CA GLU A 5 20.51 -2.79 11.53
C GLU A 5 19.01 -3.08 11.44
N VAL A 6 18.67 -4.37 11.44
CA VAL A 6 17.31 -4.87 11.54
C VAL A 6 16.82 -4.58 12.96
N ALA A 7 15.89 -3.63 13.11
CA ALA A 7 15.23 -3.39 14.38
C ALA A 7 14.22 -4.51 14.65
N ALA A 8 14.66 -5.54 15.36
CA ALA A 8 13.78 -6.51 15.99
C ALA A 8 13.02 -5.82 17.14
N VAL A 9 11.68 -5.78 17.05
CA VAL A 9 10.83 -5.60 18.22
C VAL A 9 10.13 -6.94 18.47
N GLU A 10 10.59 -7.65 19.50
CA GLU A 10 9.97 -8.91 19.91
C GLU A 10 8.70 -8.65 20.73
N SER A 11 7.56 -9.03 20.18
CA SER A 11 6.77 -10.14 20.76
C SER A 11 5.75 -10.61 19.73
N GLY A 12 5.90 -11.85 19.24
CA GLY A 12 4.88 -12.52 18.43
C GLY A 12 5.01 -12.41 16.91
N GLY A 13 6.17 -12.79 16.36
CA GLY A 13 6.23 -13.52 15.08
C GLY A 13 5.82 -12.77 13.80
N VAL A 14 6.39 -11.60 13.54
CA VAL A 14 6.25 -10.92 12.24
C VAL A 14 7.59 -10.91 11.51
N TYR A 15 7.69 -11.65 10.41
CA TYR A 15 8.82 -11.59 9.49
C TYR A 15 8.55 -10.49 8.45
N ILE A 16 9.31 -9.39 8.52
CA ILE A 16 9.25 -8.32 7.52
C ILE A 16 10.53 -8.41 6.68
N ASN A 17 10.39 -8.77 5.40
CA ASN A 17 11.48 -8.65 4.44
C ASN A 17 11.55 -7.20 3.96
N LEU A 18 12.28 -6.38 4.71
CA LEU A 18 12.54 -4.98 4.41
C LEU A 18 13.59 -4.89 3.28
N HIS A 19 13.16 -4.62 2.04
CA HIS A 19 14.04 -3.91 1.10
C HIS A 19 13.78 -2.42 1.29
N THR A 20 14.21 -1.87 2.44
CA THR A 20 14.04 -0.45 2.76
C THR A 20 15.28 0.35 2.42
N GLU A 21 15.19 1.28 1.48
CA GLU A 21 16.10 2.42 1.44
C GLU A 21 15.55 3.48 2.40
N LEU A 22 16.14 3.58 3.60
CA LEU A 22 15.90 4.72 4.48
C LEU A 22 16.49 5.96 3.81
N ASN A 23 15.67 6.98 3.53
CA ASN A 23 16.23 8.27 3.15
C ASN A 23 16.89 8.92 4.41
N PRO A 24 17.83 9.87 4.24
CA PRO A 24 18.51 10.53 5.37
C PRO A 24 17.56 11.28 6.33
N SER A 25 16.30 11.49 5.95
CA SER A 25 15.24 12.10 6.75
C SER A 25 14.40 11.10 7.56
N GLY A 26 14.67 9.79 7.47
CA GLY A 26 13.97 8.76 8.25
C GLY A 26 12.59 8.38 7.70
N GLU A 27 12.31 8.72 6.44
CA GLU A 27 11.08 8.36 5.76
C GLU A 27 11.25 6.99 5.08
N LEU A 28 10.26 6.12 5.28
CA LEU A 28 10.19 4.82 4.64
C LEU A 28 9.85 5.02 3.16
N ARG A 29 10.77 4.66 2.24
CA ARG A 29 10.46 4.53 0.81
C ARG A 29 10.66 3.07 0.44
N GLY A 30 9.57 2.33 0.29
CA GLY A 30 9.64 0.89 0.01
C GLY A 30 8.36 0.18 0.40
N GLN A 31 7.82 -0.53 -0.58
CA GLN A 31 6.55 -1.21 -0.57
C GLN A 31 6.48 -2.35 0.47
N VAL A 32 5.40 -2.36 1.24
CA VAL A 32 5.00 -3.47 2.12
C VAL A 32 4.19 -4.48 1.29
N VAL A 33 4.82 -5.57 0.84
CA VAL A 33 4.11 -6.69 0.20
C VAL A 33 3.77 -7.74 1.26
N LEU A 34 2.48 -7.87 1.59
CA LEU A 34 1.99 -8.87 2.56
C LEU A 34 1.10 -9.88 1.87
N GLU A 35 1.65 -10.92 1.27
CA GLU A 35 0.84 -11.96 0.63
C GLU A 35 0.38 -12.95 1.72
N ASP A 36 -0.92 -12.91 2.05
CA ASP A 36 -1.68 -14.02 2.64
C ASP A 36 -1.38 -14.49 4.08
N LEU A 37 -1.04 -13.58 5.00
CA LEU A 37 -1.09 -13.90 6.43
C LEU A 37 -2.01 -12.93 7.16
N ASP A 38 -3.24 -13.37 7.48
CA ASP A 38 -4.28 -12.62 8.23
C ASP A 38 -3.77 -12.00 9.55
N THR A 39 -2.64 -12.48 10.06
CA THR A 39 -1.97 -11.97 11.27
C THR A 39 -0.98 -10.82 11.02
N VAL A 40 -0.59 -10.58 9.76
CA VAL A 40 0.41 -9.57 9.36
C VAL A 40 -0.23 -8.43 8.56
N ILE A 41 -1.37 -8.67 7.93
CA ILE A 41 -2.17 -7.63 7.28
C ILE A 41 -2.72 -6.70 8.37
N PRO A 42 -2.55 -5.37 8.26
CA PRO A 42 -3.17 -4.44 9.20
C PRO A 42 -4.66 -4.72 9.31
N GLN A 43 -5.15 -5.03 10.50
CA GLN A 43 -6.60 -5.26 10.70
C GLN A 43 -7.37 -3.98 11.01
N GLU A 44 -6.65 -2.86 11.08
CA GLU A 44 -7.17 -1.52 11.37
C GLU A 44 -7.23 -0.70 10.08
N ASP A 45 -7.96 0.41 10.14
CA ASP A 45 -7.99 1.41 9.08
C ASP A 45 -6.61 2.08 8.95
N VAL A 46 -6.02 2.07 7.76
CA VAL A 46 -4.70 2.65 7.46
C VAL A 46 -4.80 3.78 6.44
N VAL A 47 -3.92 4.76 6.57
CA VAL A 47 -3.70 5.79 5.55
C VAL A 47 -2.32 5.59 4.92
N PHE A 48 -2.29 5.22 3.64
CA PHE A 48 -1.08 5.13 2.84
C PHE A 48 -1.02 6.28 1.83
N ASN A 49 0.13 6.94 1.77
CA ASN A 49 0.46 7.92 0.74
C ASN A 49 1.71 7.43 0.02
N GLY A 50 1.62 7.35 -1.30
CA GLY A 50 2.70 7.06 -2.21
C GLY A 50 3.65 8.24 -2.39
N ASP A 51 4.37 8.25 -3.51
CA ASP A 51 5.18 9.36 -3.98
C ASP A 51 5.07 9.52 -5.49
N ASN A 52 5.85 10.43 -6.09
CA ASN A 52 5.74 10.73 -7.53
C ASN A 52 6.45 9.69 -8.43
N ARG A 53 6.46 8.43 -8.02
CA ARG A 53 7.01 7.30 -8.78
C ARG A 53 5.98 6.18 -8.75
N ASP A 54 6.09 5.26 -9.70
CA ASP A 54 5.31 4.03 -9.70
C ASP A 54 5.35 3.33 -8.33
N ASN A 55 4.20 3.19 -7.71
CA ASN A 55 4.02 2.59 -6.41
C ASN A 55 3.21 1.31 -6.53
N ASN A 56 3.42 0.42 -5.56
CA ASN A 56 2.59 -0.75 -5.43
C ASN A 56 2.21 -0.88 -3.95
N ILE A 57 0.96 -0.55 -3.65
CA ILE A 57 0.47 -0.33 -2.28
C ILE A 57 -0.69 -1.29 -2.02
N PHE A 58 -0.58 -2.03 -0.93
CA PHE A 58 -1.61 -2.93 -0.45
C PHE A 58 -2.11 -2.45 0.91
N GLY A 59 -3.43 -2.27 1.00
CA GLY A 59 -4.15 -2.01 2.23
C GLY A 59 -4.15 -3.21 3.19
N GLY A 60 -4.90 -3.02 4.26
CA GLY A 60 -5.19 -3.94 5.32
C GLY A 60 -6.49 -4.73 5.12
N THR A 61 -7.12 -5.11 6.23
CA THR A 61 -8.51 -5.60 6.25
C THR A 61 -9.49 -4.58 6.83
N GLY A 62 -9.00 -3.38 7.16
CA GLY A 62 -9.77 -2.23 7.62
C GLY A 62 -10.31 -1.40 6.45
N ASN A 63 -10.93 -0.27 6.75
CA ASN A 63 -11.39 0.68 5.74
C ASN A 63 -10.26 1.68 5.44
N ASP A 64 -9.50 1.40 4.40
CA ASP A 64 -8.25 2.10 4.15
C ASP A 64 -8.43 3.34 3.28
N ARG A 65 -7.46 4.25 3.40
CA ARG A 65 -7.27 5.34 2.45
C ARG A 65 -5.90 5.20 1.80
N ILE A 66 -5.87 5.01 0.50
CA ILE A 66 -4.65 4.86 -0.28
C ILE A 66 -4.59 5.95 -1.34
N VAL A 67 -3.46 6.66 -1.44
CA VAL A 67 -3.21 7.70 -2.46
C VAL A 67 -1.87 7.43 -3.14
N GLY A 68 -1.85 7.32 -4.47
CA GLY A 68 -0.65 7.04 -5.28
C GLY A 68 0.20 8.27 -5.57
N PHE A 69 -0.44 9.38 -5.92
CA PHE A 69 0.13 10.66 -6.38
C PHE A 69 0.50 10.70 -7.85
N ALA A 70 1.73 10.38 -8.25
CA ALA A 70 2.13 10.45 -9.65
C ALA A 70 2.97 9.23 -10.01
N GLY A 71 2.89 8.78 -11.25
CA GLY A 71 3.49 7.50 -11.67
C GLY A 71 2.40 6.50 -12.04
N ASP A 72 2.79 5.38 -12.63
CA ASP A 72 1.85 4.31 -12.98
C ASP A 72 1.70 3.37 -11.77
N ASP A 73 0.66 3.53 -10.97
CA ASP A 73 0.52 2.87 -9.67
C ASP A 73 -0.28 1.56 -9.71
N LEU A 74 -0.01 0.67 -8.74
CA LEU A 74 -0.86 -0.48 -8.39
C LEU A 74 -1.36 -0.32 -6.95
N LEU A 75 -2.65 -0.02 -6.78
CA LEU A 75 -3.26 0.20 -5.47
C LEU A 75 -4.29 -0.90 -5.20
N ASN A 76 -4.22 -1.57 -4.05
CA ASN A 76 -5.14 -2.64 -3.69
C ASN A 76 -5.67 -2.47 -2.26
N GLY A 77 -6.98 -2.26 -2.09
CA GLY A 77 -7.64 -2.05 -0.80
C GLY A 77 -7.84 -3.33 0.02
N ARG A 78 -7.88 -4.49 -0.65
CA ARG A 78 -8.14 -5.82 -0.08
C ARG A 78 -9.52 -5.99 0.55
N ARG A 79 -9.67 -5.88 1.86
CA ARG A 79 -10.93 -6.12 2.56
C ARG A 79 -11.26 -4.85 3.31
N GLY A 80 -12.52 -4.45 3.28
CA GLY A 80 -12.94 -3.21 3.94
C GLY A 80 -13.72 -2.36 2.96
N ASN A 81 -14.16 -1.18 3.40
CA ASN A 81 -14.72 -0.19 2.48
C ASN A 81 -13.65 0.88 2.23
N ASP A 82 -12.89 0.68 1.18
CA ASP A 82 -11.65 1.42 0.96
C ASP A 82 -11.86 2.66 0.10
N ARG A 83 -10.94 3.59 0.21
CA ARG A 83 -10.83 4.75 -0.68
C ARG A 83 -9.45 4.75 -1.34
N LEU A 84 -9.42 4.45 -2.63
CA LEU A 84 -8.20 4.45 -3.44
C LEU A 84 -8.21 5.65 -4.39
N VAL A 85 -7.08 6.34 -4.46
CA VAL A 85 -6.84 7.45 -5.37
C VAL A 85 -5.52 7.20 -6.10
N GLY A 86 -5.55 7.04 -7.43
CA GLY A 86 -4.37 6.86 -8.27
C GLY A 86 -3.55 8.14 -8.33
N GLY A 87 -3.99 9.08 -9.15
CA GLY A 87 -3.38 10.39 -9.29
C GLY A 87 -3.02 10.66 -10.74
N ASP A 88 -1.82 11.19 -10.99
CA ASP A 88 -1.31 11.40 -12.34
C ASP A 88 -0.59 10.13 -12.83
N GLY A 89 -1.04 9.50 -13.91
CA GLY A 89 -0.44 8.28 -14.44
C GLY A 89 -1.47 7.27 -14.93
N ASN A 90 -1.03 6.11 -15.38
CA ASN A 90 -1.93 5.03 -15.77
C ASN A 90 -2.01 4.00 -14.64
N ASP A 91 -3.04 4.12 -13.82
CA ASP A 91 -3.10 3.40 -12.56
C ASP A 91 -3.94 2.12 -12.63
N ASN A 92 -3.61 1.15 -11.77
CA ASN A 92 -4.39 -0.06 -11.54
C ASN A 92 -4.93 -0.04 -10.10
N LEU A 93 -6.23 0.24 -9.95
CA LEU A 93 -6.90 0.31 -8.66
C LEU A 93 -7.79 -0.92 -8.45
N ILE A 94 -7.53 -1.67 -7.39
CA ILE A 94 -8.25 -2.88 -7.00
C ILE A 94 -8.92 -2.64 -5.64
N GLY A 95 -10.24 -2.41 -5.62
CA GLY A 95 -10.98 -2.29 -4.35
C GLY A 95 -11.06 -3.61 -3.59
N ALA A 96 -11.15 -4.73 -4.33
CA ALA A 96 -11.37 -6.06 -3.78
C ALA A 96 -12.67 -6.14 -2.95
N ARG A 97 -12.67 -6.72 -1.74
CA ARG A 97 -13.91 -7.05 -1.02
C ARG A 97 -14.38 -5.89 -0.14
N GLY A 98 -15.46 -5.27 -0.57
CA GLY A 98 -16.31 -4.39 0.23
C GLY A 98 -16.97 -3.34 -0.66
N ASN A 99 -17.43 -2.24 -0.07
CA ASN A 99 -18.03 -1.13 -0.81
C ASN A 99 -16.99 -0.02 -0.97
N ASP A 100 -16.13 -0.18 -1.98
CA ASP A 100 -14.99 0.72 -2.15
C ASP A 100 -15.32 1.92 -3.03
N THR A 101 -14.51 2.96 -2.89
CA THR A 101 -14.54 4.14 -3.73
C THR A 101 -13.19 4.33 -4.42
N LEU A 102 -13.17 4.15 -5.74
CA LEU A 102 -11.95 4.21 -6.54
C LEU A 102 -11.94 5.47 -7.41
N PHE A 103 -10.84 6.21 -7.38
CA PHE A 103 -10.60 7.40 -8.22
C PHE A 103 -9.28 7.23 -8.97
N GLY A 104 -9.32 6.99 -10.28
CA GLY A 104 -8.11 6.94 -11.10
C GLY A 104 -7.41 8.30 -11.19
N GLN A 105 -8.17 9.34 -11.55
CA GLN A 105 -7.71 10.71 -11.83
C GLN A 105 -7.12 10.86 -13.24
N ASP A 106 -5.91 11.39 -13.40
CA ASP A 106 -5.37 11.86 -14.67
C ASP A 106 -4.58 10.74 -15.36
N GLY A 107 -5.13 10.16 -16.42
CA GLY A 107 -4.44 9.16 -17.25
C GLY A 107 -5.39 8.05 -17.70
N ASN A 108 -4.83 6.89 -18.09
CA ASN A 108 -5.63 5.74 -18.53
C ASN A 108 -5.66 4.66 -17.45
N ASP A 109 -6.67 4.75 -16.59
CA ASP A 109 -6.75 3.90 -15.41
C ASP A 109 -7.59 2.65 -15.62
N VAL A 110 -7.25 1.61 -14.86
CA VAL A 110 -8.02 0.38 -14.72
C VAL A 110 -8.53 0.29 -13.29
N LEU A 111 -9.86 0.35 -13.14
CA LEU A 111 -10.53 0.28 -11.84
C LEU A 111 -11.29 -1.05 -11.75
N TYR A 112 -10.92 -1.89 -10.78
CA TYR A 112 -11.53 -3.19 -10.57
C TYR A 112 -12.14 -3.32 -9.18
N GLN A 113 -13.45 -3.54 -9.14
CA GLN A 113 -14.22 -3.81 -7.94
C GLN A 113 -14.63 -5.29 -7.89
N ILE A 114 -14.36 -5.97 -6.78
CA ILE A 114 -14.90 -7.30 -6.53
C ILE A 114 -16.16 -7.14 -5.68
N ARG A 115 -17.21 -7.91 -5.99
CA ARG A 115 -18.47 -7.90 -5.24
C ARG A 115 -18.65 -9.20 -4.48
#